data_AF-A0A1H7RIQ1-F1
#
_entry.id   AF-A0A1H7RIQ1-F1
#
_cell.length_a   1.000
_cell.length_b   1.000
_cell.length_c   1.000
_cell.angle_alpha   90.00
_cell.angle_beta   90.00
_cell.angle_gamma   90.00
#
_symmetry.space_group_name_H-M   'P 1'
#
loop_
_entity.id
_entity.type
_entity.pdbx_description
1 polymer ?
#
loop_
_entity_poly.entity_id
_entity_poly.type
_entity_poly.pdbx_seq_one_letter_code
_entity_poly.pdbx_strand_id
1 'polypeptide(L)' 'MKKHQIVAIVVGLSLSVVSFLPVFITASSGFALGHPSVVKVFFYPTIGVAVSAILVFVAFFMGSKGE' A
#
# COMPACT_ATOMS: atom_id res chain seq x y z
N MET A 1 3.37 10.34 21.03
CA MET A 1 2.47 9.60 20.11
C MET A 1 2.02 8.32 20.80
N LYS A 2 0.72 8.00 20.78
CA LYS A 2 0.23 6.76 21.38
C LYS A 2 0.83 5.57 20.61
N LYS A 3 1.15 4.45 21.30
CA LYS A 3 1.84 3.29 20.69
C LYS A 3 1.15 2.79 19.40
N HIS A 4 -0.19 2.86 19.34
CA HIS A 4 -0.97 2.47 18.17
C HIS A 4 -0.76 3.34 16.91
N GLN A 5 -0.49 4.64 17.07
CA GLN A 5 -0.18 5.51 15.94
C GLN A 5 1.20 5.19 15.34
N ILE A 6 2.17 4.84 16.18
CA ILE A 6 3.51 4.48 15.72
C ILE A 6 3.43 3.18 14.91
N VAL A 7 2.69 2.18 15.39
CA VAL A 7 2.47 0.93 14.66
C VAL A 7 1.78 1.17 13.32
N ALA A 8 0.73 2.00 13.27
CA ALA A 8 0.04 2.33 12.03
C ALA A 8 0.97 3.01 11.01
N ILE A 9 1.82 3.94 11.46
CA ILE A 9 2.80 4.60 10.60
C ILE A 9 3.81 3.60 10.06
N VAL A 10 4.39 2.75 10.92
CA VAL A 10 5.37 1.74 10.51
C VAL A 10 4.76 0.77 9.49
N VAL A 11 3.55 0.26 9.74
CA VAL A 11 2.85 -0.65 8.81
C VAL A 11 2.54 0.04 7.48
N GLY A 12 2.09 1.29 7.50
CA GLY A 12 1.83 2.07 6.28
C GLY A 12 3.10 2.32 5.46
N LEU A 13 4.22 2.60 6.13
CA LEU A 13 5.53 2.80 5.49
C LEU A 13 6.05 1.51 4.86
N SER A 14 5.99 0.39 5.59
CA SER A 14 6.39 -0.93 5.08
C SER A 14 5.55 -1.35 3.88
N LEU A 15 4.22 -1.18 3.94
CA LEU A 15 3.33 -1.46 2.82
C LEU A 15 3.66 -0.60 1.61
N SER A 16 3.93 0.69 1.82
CA SER A 16 4.31 1.61 0.73
C SER A 16 5.57 1.12 0.02
N VAL A 17 6.62 0.79 0.76
CA VAL A 17 7.89 0.28 0.18
C VAL A 17 7.67 -1.00 -0.62
N VAL A 18 6.92 -1.97 -0.08
CA VAL A 18 6.61 -3.23 -0.79
C VAL A 18 5.78 -2.97 -2.06
N SER A 19 4.92 -1.95 -2.06
CA SER A 19 4.12 -1.55 -3.22
C SER A 19 4.97 -0.98 -4.36
N PHE A 20 6.01 -0.21 -4.02
CA PHE A 20 6.88 0.43 -4.99
C PHE A 20 8.00 -0.48 -5.51
N LEU A 21 8.32 -1.56 -4.81
CA LEU A 21 9.36 -2.52 -5.21
C LEU A 21 9.16 -3.10 -6.64
N PRO A 22 7.98 -3.64 -7.01
CA PRO A 22 7.76 -4.12 -8.38
C PRO A 22 7.81 -2.99 -9.42
N VAL A 23 7.46 -1.75 -9.03
CA VAL A 23 7.60 -0.56 -9.89
C VAL A 23 9.06 -0.30 -10.21
N PHE A 24 9.91 -0.31 -9.18
CA PHE A 24 11.34 -0.08 -9.32
C PHE A 24 12.01 -1.16 -10.17
N ILE A 25 11.68 -2.44 -9.95
CA ILE A 25 12.21 -3.57 -10.73
C ILE A 25 11.78 -3.47 -12.19
N THR A 26 10.52 -3.11 -12.45
CA THR A 26 10.02 -3.03 -13.83
C THR A 26 10.63 -1.84 -14.57
N ALA A 27 10.82 -0.71 -13.89
CA ALA A 27 11.51 0.46 -14.44
C ALA A 27 12.99 0.17 -14.73
N SER A 28 13.71 -0.50 -13.82
CA SER A 28 15.13 -0.82 -13.98
C SER A 28 15.39 -1.89 -15.06
N SER A 29 14.39 -2.71 -15.35
CA SER A 29 14.44 -3.74 -16.40
C SER A 29 14.24 -3.18 -17.82
N GLY A 30 14.09 -1.85 -17.98
CA GLY A 30 13.93 -1.20 -19.29
C GLY A 30 12.56 -1.37 -19.93
N PHE A 31 11.58 -1.93 -19.20
CA PHE A 31 10.21 -2.02 -19.69
C PHE A 31 9.57 -0.63 -19.71
N ALA A 32 8.92 -0.28 -20.82
CA ALA A 32 8.13 0.93 -20.91
C ALA A 32 6.99 0.86 -19.88
N LEU A 33 7.04 1.75 -18.88
CA LEU A 33 6.06 1.82 -17.80
C LEU A 33 4.62 2.07 -18.31
N GLY A 34 4.48 2.61 -19.52
CA GLY A 34 3.20 2.81 -20.21
C GLY A 34 2.68 1.59 -20.99
N HIS A 35 3.44 0.49 -21.08
CA HIS A 35 2.98 -0.71 -21.79
C HIS A 35 1.82 -1.38 -20.99
N PRO A 36 0.70 -1.75 -21.64
CA PRO A 36 -0.49 -2.24 -20.93
C PRO A 36 -0.24 -3.47 -20.05
N SER A 37 0.71 -4.35 -20.43
CA SER A 37 1.12 -5.51 -19.63
C SER A 37 1.82 -5.11 -18.33
N VAL A 38 2.57 -4.00 -18.36
CA VAL A 38 3.36 -3.48 -17.24
C VAL A 38 2.46 -2.65 -16.30
N VAL A 39 1.56 -1.87 -16.89
CA VAL A 39 0.50 -1.16 -16.16
C VAL A 39 -0.35 -2.13 -15.31
N LYS A 40 -0.71 -3.31 -15.84
CA LYS A 40 -1.43 -4.34 -15.07
C LYS A 40 -0.64 -4.86 -13.85
N VAL A 41 0.69 -4.98 -13.97
CA VAL A 41 1.57 -5.35 -12.85
C VAL A 41 1.57 -4.28 -11.76
N PHE A 42 1.32 -3.01 -12.11
CA PHE A 42 1.19 -1.92 -11.14
C PHE A 42 -0.20 -1.82 -10.51
N PHE A 43 -1.26 -2.10 -11.25
CA PHE A 43 -2.62 -2.02 -10.72
C PHE A 43 -2.86 -2.99 -9.57
N TYR A 44 -2.31 -4.21 -9.64
CA TYR A 44 -2.59 -5.26 -8.64
C TYR A 44 -2.05 -4.91 -7.23
N PRO A 45 -0.78 -4.51 -7.06
CA PRO A 45 -0.26 -4.07 -5.78
C PRO A 45 -0.97 -2.80 -5.27
N THR A 46 -1.22 -1.82 -6.14
CA THR A 46 -1.86 -0.55 -5.74
C THR A 46 -3.29 -0.77 -5.24
N ILE A 47 -4.07 -1.62 -5.90
CA ILE A 47 -5.43 -1.96 -5.46
C ILE A 47 -5.37 -2.71 -4.12
N GLY A 48 -4.48 -3.71 -3.98
CA GLY A 48 -4.33 -4.47 -2.74
C GLY A 48 -3.96 -3.60 -1.53
N VAL A 49 -3.10 -2.62 -1.73
CA VAL A 49 -2.68 -1.67 -0.69
C VAL A 49 -3.79 -0.68 -0.37
N ALA A 50 -4.52 -0.19 -1.37
CA ALA A 50 -5.67 0.69 -1.15
C ALA A 50 -6.78 -0.02 -0.35
N VAL A 51 -7.12 -1.26 -0.71
CA VAL A 51 -8.11 -2.07 0.04
C VAL A 51 -7.64 -2.32 1.47
N SER A 52 -6.37 -2.66 1.67
CA SER A 52 -5.80 -2.87 3.01
C SER A 52 -5.83 -1.60 3.85
N ALA A 53 -5.49 -0.44 3.25
CA ALA A 53 -5.55 0.85 3.94
C ALA A 53 -6.99 1.21 4.34
N ILE A 54 -7.98 0.96 3.47
CA ILE A 54 -9.40 1.17 3.78
C ILE A 54 -9.83 0.27 4.95
N LEU A 55 -9.47 -1.01 4.94
CA LEU A 55 -9.81 -1.93 6.02
C LEU A 55 -9.21 -1.50 7.37
N VAL A 56 -7.94 -1.09 7.39
CA VAL A 56 -7.29 -0.57 8.60
C VAL A 56 -7.96 0.72 9.07
N PHE A 57 -8.30 1.62 8.15
CA PHE A 57 -8.97 2.87 8.46
C PHE A 57 -10.36 2.63 9.07
N VAL A 58 -11.15 1.74 8.46
CA VAL A 58 -12.48 1.34 8.97
C VAL A 58 -12.37 0.66 10.33
N ALA A 59 -11.39 -0.25 10.52
CA ALA A 59 -11.16 -0.92 11.80
C ALA A 59 -10.81 0.07 12.92
N PHE A 60 -9.99 1.08 12.65
CA PHE A 60 -9.69 2.15 13.60
C PHE A 60 -10.93 2.97 13.95
N PHE A 61 -11.78 3.31 12.97
CA PHE A 61 -12.97 4.13 13.18
C PHE A 61 -14.10 3.38 13.90
N MET A 62 -14.30 2.10 13.60
CA MET A 62 -15.27 1.25 14.30
C MET A 62 -14.80 0.89 15.71
N GLY A 63 -13.50 0.62 15.91
CA GLY A 63 -12.92 0.39 17.24
C GLY A 63 -13.02 1.62 18.17
N SER A 64 -12.97 2.83 17.61
CA SER A 64 -13.11 4.08 18.37
C SER A 64 -14.56 4.41 18.75
N LYS A 65 -15.56 3.66 18.27
CA LYS A 65 -16.99 3.92 18.54
C LYS A 65 -17.53 3.12 19.73
N GLY A 66 -16.68 2.33 20.39
CA GLY A 66 -17.03 1.44 21.50
C GLY A 66 -16.28 1.70 22.82
N GLU A 67 -15.53 2.79 22.93
CA GLU A 67 -15.06 3.35 24.22
C GLU A 67 -15.89 4.57 24.61
#